data_AF-A0A929W4N5-F1
#
_entry.id   AF-A0A929W4N5-F1
#
_cell.length_a   1.000
_cell.length_b   1.000
_cell.length_c   1.000
_cell.angle_alpha   90.00
_cell.angle_beta   90.00
_cell.angle_gamma   90.00
#
_symmetry.space_group_name_H-M   'P 1'
#
loop_
_entity.id
_entity.type
_entity.pdbx_description
1 polymer ?
#
loop_
_entity_poly.entity_id
_entity_poly.type
_entity_poly.pdbx_seq_one_letter_code
_entity_poly.pdbx_strand_id
1 'polypeptide(L)'
;TVSPEHRALFEALAEKCAPRFVQNEGVQLDITFSEQKPSTDTVAANPDGTPFRNADGSLLFRPGGHGALIENLNDLDADVVFVKTVDNVCPDRLKADTVTYKQVLAGLLVSLQARAFAYLEELEAGDVSEERLHEMLQFVEKDLHCHSDAAEALEGLELLDYLYCRLNRPMRVCGMVRNVGEPGGGPFLAYNPDGSVSLQILESSQIDMN
;
A
#
# COMPACT_ATOMS: atom_id res chain seq x y z
N THR A 1 -9.56 -9.13 -5.40
CA THR A 1 -9.11 -9.73 -6.66
C THR A 1 -9.19 -11.24 -6.58
N VAL A 2 -9.77 -11.90 -7.57
CA VAL A 2 -9.91 -13.36 -7.66
C VAL A 2 -9.36 -13.84 -9.01
N SER A 3 -8.93 -15.09 -9.11
CA SER A 3 -8.57 -15.65 -10.42
C SER A 3 -9.83 -15.95 -11.24
N PRO A 4 -9.76 -15.86 -12.58
CA PRO A 4 -10.93 -16.06 -13.44
C PRO A 4 -11.60 -17.42 -13.21
N GLU A 5 -10.82 -18.49 -12.99
CA GLU A 5 -11.39 -19.82 -12.77
C GLU A 5 -12.20 -19.97 -11.47
N HIS A 6 -11.95 -19.13 -10.46
CA HIS A 6 -12.63 -19.20 -9.16
C HIS A 6 -13.75 -18.18 -9.01
N ARG A 7 -13.90 -17.23 -9.93
CA ARG A 7 -14.84 -16.10 -9.83
C ARG A 7 -16.27 -16.53 -9.50
N ALA A 8 -16.82 -17.46 -10.27
CA ALA A 8 -18.19 -17.95 -10.08
C ALA A 8 -18.43 -18.56 -8.68
N LEU A 9 -17.41 -19.21 -8.10
CA LEU A 9 -17.50 -19.79 -6.76
C LEU A 9 -17.53 -18.70 -5.67
N PHE A 10 -16.76 -17.63 -5.86
CA PHE A 10 -16.74 -16.48 -4.95
C PHE A 10 -18.06 -15.70 -5.00
N GLU A 11 -18.60 -15.46 -6.20
CA GLU A 11 -19.90 -14.79 -6.39
C GLU A 11 -21.02 -15.58 -5.69
N ALA A 12 -21.11 -16.89 -5.94
CA ALA A 12 -22.11 -17.75 -5.30
C ALA A 12 -21.96 -17.79 -3.75
N LEU A 13 -20.73 -17.78 -3.25
CA LEU A 13 -20.48 -17.75 -1.80
C LEU A 13 -20.89 -16.41 -1.17
N ALA A 14 -20.59 -15.30 -1.85
CA ALA A 14 -20.98 -13.96 -1.40
C ALA A 14 -22.50 -13.81 -1.34
N GLU A 15 -23.23 -14.21 -2.39
CA GLU A 15 -24.70 -14.18 -2.41
C GLU A 15 -25.31 -14.99 -1.26
N LYS A 16 -24.73 -16.16 -0.98
CA LYS A 16 -25.18 -17.02 0.12
C LYS A 16 -24.91 -16.42 1.50
N CYS A 17 -23.77 -15.75 1.68
CA CYS A 17 -23.31 -15.31 3.01
C CYS A 17 -23.74 -13.87 3.35
N ALA A 18 -23.85 -12.98 2.37
CA ALA A 18 -24.11 -11.56 2.56
C ALA A 18 -25.38 -11.27 3.38
N PRO A 19 -26.54 -11.92 3.15
CA PRO A 19 -27.76 -11.63 3.91
C PRO A 19 -27.59 -11.79 5.43
N ARG A 20 -26.81 -12.79 5.85
CA ARG A 20 -26.54 -13.05 7.27
C ARG A 20 -25.75 -11.91 7.91
N PHE A 21 -24.74 -11.38 7.21
CA PHE A 21 -23.91 -10.29 7.75
C PHE A 21 -24.65 -8.95 7.74
N VAL A 22 -25.40 -8.65 6.68
CA VAL A 22 -26.27 -7.47 6.61
C VAL A 22 -27.26 -7.45 7.79
N GLN A 23 -27.90 -8.58 8.08
CA GLN A 23 -28.86 -8.69 9.17
C GLN A 23 -28.20 -8.56 10.56
N ASN A 24 -27.08 -9.23 10.78
CA ASN A 24 -26.44 -9.28 12.09
C ASN A 24 -25.73 -7.98 12.46
N GLU A 25 -25.07 -7.35 11.49
CA GLU A 25 -24.23 -6.17 11.72
C GLU A 25 -24.94 -4.85 11.38
N GLY A 26 -26.11 -4.90 10.75
CA GLY A 26 -26.89 -3.72 10.39
C GLY A 26 -26.22 -2.84 9.32
N VAL A 27 -25.40 -3.43 8.46
CA VAL A 27 -24.63 -2.74 7.41
C VAL A 27 -25.14 -3.08 6.01
N GLN A 28 -24.90 -2.19 5.06
CA GLN A 28 -25.01 -2.52 3.64
C GLN A 28 -23.67 -3.06 3.13
N LEU A 29 -23.72 -4.09 2.30
CA LEU A 29 -22.52 -4.67 1.68
C LEU A 29 -22.60 -4.45 0.17
N ASP A 30 -21.64 -3.71 -0.36
CA ASP A 30 -21.36 -3.67 -1.80
C ASP A 30 -20.16 -4.60 -2.06
N ILE A 31 -20.42 -5.70 -2.77
CA ILE A 31 -19.42 -6.75 -3.01
C ILE A 31 -19.21 -6.84 -4.51
N THR A 32 -18.01 -6.47 -4.94
CA THR A 32 -17.55 -6.60 -6.32
C THR A 32 -16.32 -7.49 -6.36
N PHE A 33 -16.07 -8.09 -7.53
CA PHE A 33 -14.89 -8.90 -7.78
C PHE A 33 -14.11 -8.31 -8.94
N SER A 34 -12.80 -8.15 -8.73
CA SER A 34 -11.85 -7.75 -9.75
C SER A 34 -10.94 -8.93 -10.12
N GLU A 35 -10.39 -8.87 -11.32
CA GLU A 35 -9.33 -9.76 -11.79
C GLU A 35 -8.05 -8.92 -11.98
N GLN A 36 -6.90 -9.58 -11.90
CA GLN A 36 -5.63 -8.94 -12.21
C GLN A 36 -5.62 -8.55 -13.69
N LYS A 37 -5.22 -7.31 -14.01
CA LYS A 37 -5.15 -6.84 -15.40
C LYS A 37 -4.11 -7.69 -16.17
N PRO A 38 -4.45 -8.34 -17.30
CA PRO A 38 -3.50 -9.17 -18.05
C PRO A 38 -2.24 -8.44 -18.51
N SER A 39 -2.31 -7.11 -18.63
CA SER A 39 -1.15 -6.25 -18.93
C SER A 39 -0.07 -6.24 -17.84
N THR A 40 -0.39 -6.73 -16.64
CA THR A 40 0.55 -6.87 -15.52
C THR A 40 1.21 -8.25 -15.48
N ASP A 41 0.89 -9.14 -16.43
CA ASP A 41 1.52 -10.45 -16.50
C ASP A 41 2.99 -10.31 -16.84
N THR A 42 3.82 -11.08 -16.13
CA THR A 42 5.26 -11.09 -16.31
C THR A 42 5.68 -12.24 -17.21
N VAL A 43 6.74 -12.02 -17.97
CA VAL A 43 7.32 -13.05 -18.82
C VAL A 43 7.98 -14.09 -17.93
N ALA A 44 7.61 -15.37 -18.09
CA ALA A 44 8.27 -16.45 -17.38
C ALA A 44 9.73 -16.55 -17.86
N ALA A 45 10.66 -16.77 -16.92
CA ALA A 45 12.09 -16.90 -17.22
C ALA A 45 12.56 -18.35 -17.08
N ASN A 46 13.51 -18.73 -17.94
CA ASN A 46 14.31 -19.93 -17.78
C ASN A 46 15.32 -19.75 -16.61
N PRO A 47 15.92 -20.85 -16.09
CA PRO A 47 16.96 -20.76 -15.06
C PRO A 47 18.18 -19.91 -15.45
N ASP A 48 18.42 -19.72 -16.75
CA ASP A 48 19.49 -18.86 -17.29
C ASP A 48 19.10 -17.38 -17.46
N GLY A 49 17.88 -17.01 -17.03
CA GLY A 49 17.35 -15.65 -17.12
C GLY A 49 16.76 -15.28 -18.49
N THR A 50 16.77 -16.18 -19.47
CA THR A 50 16.17 -15.91 -20.79
C THR A 50 14.63 -16.08 -20.77
N PRO A 51 13.87 -15.38 -21.64
CA PRO A 51 12.43 -15.57 -21.73
C PRO A 51 12.03 -17.01 -22.10
N PHE A 52 11.14 -17.61 -21.30
CA PHE A 52 10.55 -18.90 -21.58
C PHE A 52 9.60 -18.82 -22.78
N ARG A 53 9.67 -19.82 -23.66
CA ARG A 53 8.80 -19.94 -24.84
C ARG A 53 8.08 -21.28 -24.85
N ASN A 54 6.82 -21.26 -25.26
CA ASN A 54 6.05 -22.46 -25.55
C ASN A 54 6.62 -23.18 -26.79
N ALA A 55 6.15 -24.41 -27.04
CA ALA A 55 6.59 -25.21 -28.18
C ALA A 55 6.31 -24.55 -29.55
N ASP A 56 5.33 -23.64 -29.61
CA ASP A 56 4.99 -22.85 -30.81
C ASP A 56 5.84 -21.57 -30.96
N GLY A 57 6.77 -21.31 -30.03
CA GLY A 57 7.65 -20.13 -30.01
C GLY A 57 7.07 -18.90 -29.32
N SER A 58 5.79 -18.93 -28.90
CA SER A 58 5.16 -17.83 -28.14
C SER A 58 5.77 -17.68 -26.74
N LEU A 59 5.77 -16.47 -26.19
CA LEU A 59 6.21 -16.23 -24.80
C LEU A 59 5.15 -16.74 -23.82
N LEU A 60 5.60 -17.37 -22.75
CA LEU A 60 4.72 -17.73 -21.64
C LEU A 60 4.64 -16.55 -20.65
N PHE A 61 3.42 -16.10 -20.38
CA PHE A 61 3.12 -15.08 -19.39
C PHE A 61 2.53 -15.73 -18.14
N ARG A 62 2.86 -15.17 -16.97
CA ARG A 62 2.32 -15.58 -15.68
C ARG A 62 1.80 -14.36 -14.94
N PRO A 63 0.81 -14.50 -14.06
CA PRO A 63 0.37 -13.38 -13.23
C PRO A 63 1.54 -12.77 -12.47
N GLY A 64 1.69 -11.44 -12.54
CA GLY A 64 2.80 -10.67 -11.94
C GLY A 64 2.86 -10.64 -10.41
N GLY A 65 2.12 -11.50 -9.72
CA GLY A 65 2.06 -11.57 -8.26
C GLY A 65 1.26 -10.42 -7.62
N HIS A 66 1.40 -10.27 -6.30
CA HIS A 66 0.60 -9.33 -5.51
C HIS A 66 0.79 -7.86 -5.89
N GLY A 67 1.94 -7.48 -6.47
CA GLY A 67 2.22 -6.10 -6.88
C GLY A 67 1.28 -5.57 -7.96
N ALA A 68 0.66 -6.45 -8.74
CA ALA A 68 -0.34 -6.09 -9.72
C ALA A 68 -1.63 -5.52 -9.13
N LEU A 69 -1.83 -5.66 -7.81
CA LEU A 69 -2.94 -5.06 -7.09
C LEU A 69 -2.96 -3.52 -7.21
N ILE A 70 -1.80 -2.86 -7.37
CA ILE A 70 -1.71 -1.40 -7.43
C ILE A 70 -2.59 -0.83 -8.55
N GLU A 71 -2.55 -1.45 -9.72
CA GLU A 71 -3.36 -1.04 -10.86
C GLU A 71 -4.86 -1.19 -10.61
N ASN A 72 -5.26 -2.20 -9.81
CA ASN A 72 -6.65 -2.37 -9.39
C ASN A 72 -7.05 -1.36 -8.30
N LEU A 73 -6.12 -0.96 -7.43
CA LEU A 73 -6.40 0.05 -6.39
C LEU A 73 -6.65 1.42 -7.01
N ASN A 74 -5.96 1.76 -8.10
CA ASN A 74 -6.16 3.01 -8.84
C ASN A 74 -7.55 3.13 -9.48
N ASP A 75 -8.23 2.00 -9.71
CA ASP A 75 -9.59 1.99 -10.28
C ASP A 75 -10.68 2.15 -9.19
N LEU A 76 -10.32 2.20 -7.90
CA LEU A 76 -11.26 2.34 -6.80
C LEU A 76 -11.57 3.81 -6.52
N ASP A 77 -12.87 4.13 -6.44
CA ASP A 77 -13.36 5.41 -5.94
C ASP A 77 -13.60 5.30 -4.42
N ALA A 78 -12.53 5.47 -3.62
CA ALA A 78 -12.58 5.36 -2.18
C ALA A 78 -11.48 6.18 -1.49
N ASP A 79 -11.81 6.80 -0.34
CA ASP A 79 -10.85 7.57 0.45
C ASP A 79 -9.90 6.68 1.28
N VAL A 80 -10.40 5.53 1.75
CA VAL A 80 -9.65 4.61 2.62
C VAL A 80 -9.84 3.18 2.14
N VAL A 81 -8.72 2.49 1.89
CA VAL A 81 -8.73 1.09 1.45
C VAL A 81 -8.03 0.19 2.46
N PHE A 82 -8.75 -0.82 2.96
CA PHE A 82 -8.15 -1.90 3.74
C PHE A 82 -7.71 -3.04 2.83
N VAL A 83 -6.40 -3.27 2.74
CA VAL A 83 -5.84 -4.40 1.99
C VAL A 83 -5.59 -5.58 2.92
N LYS A 84 -6.05 -6.77 2.52
CA LYS A 84 -5.85 -8.01 3.27
C LYS A 84 -5.66 -9.18 2.30
N THR A 85 -4.71 -10.05 2.61
CA THR A 85 -4.49 -11.28 1.85
C THR A 85 -5.50 -12.36 2.25
N VAL A 86 -5.76 -13.30 1.34
CA VAL A 86 -6.80 -14.34 1.51
C VAL A 86 -6.42 -15.42 2.54
N ASP A 87 -5.13 -15.56 2.82
CA ASP A 87 -4.54 -16.50 3.78
C ASP A 87 -4.56 -15.97 5.23
N ASN A 88 -4.71 -14.65 5.42
CA ASN A 88 -4.74 -14.04 6.76
C ASN A 88 -6.13 -14.17 7.44
N VAL A 89 -6.73 -15.36 7.47
CA VAL A 89 -8.05 -15.57 8.09
C VAL A 89 -7.90 -15.86 9.59
N CYS A 90 -8.50 -15.03 10.45
CA CYS A 90 -8.49 -15.25 11.89
C CYS A 90 -9.75 -16.00 12.35
N PRO A 91 -9.64 -16.89 13.36
CA PRO A 91 -10.79 -17.51 14.01
C PRO A 91 -11.75 -16.47 14.59
N ASP A 92 -13.05 -16.77 14.63
CA ASP A 92 -14.10 -15.82 15.06
C ASP A 92 -13.81 -15.18 16.43
N ARG A 93 -13.28 -15.96 17.38
CA ARG A 93 -12.92 -15.46 18.72
C ARG A 93 -11.83 -14.37 18.74
N LEU A 94 -11.04 -14.24 17.67
CA LEU A 94 -9.95 -13.26 17.52
C LEU A 94 -10.33 -12.08 16.61
N LYS A 95 -11.55 -12.06 16.06
CA LYS A 95 -12.00 -10.98 15.18
C LYS A 95 -12.12 -9.65 15.92
N ALA A 96 -12.51 -9.66 17.18
CA ALA A 96 -12.65 -8.44 17.99
C ALA A 96 -11.32 -7.66 18.04
N ASP A 97 -10.21 -8.32 18.32
CA ASP A 97 -8.88 -7.69 18.31
C ASP A 97 -8.52 -7.16 16.92
N THR A 98 -8.82 -7.93 15.87
CA THR A 98 -8.58 -7.51 14.48
C THR A 98 -9.36 -6.23 14.15
N VAL A 99 -10.61 -6.11 14.58
CA VAL A 99 -11.43 -4.91 14.37
C VAL A 99 -10.84 -3.72 15.13
N THR A 100 -10.52 -3.89 16.41
CA THR A 100 -9.91 -2.84 17.24
C THR A 100 -8.63 -2.29 16.61
N TYR A 101 -7.69 -3.16 16.22
CA TYR A 101 -6.44 -2.69 15.63
C TYR A 101 -6.63 -2.11 14.23
N LYS A 102 -7.60 -2.58 13.44
CA LYS A 102 -7.96 -1.91 12.18
C LYS A 102 -8.48 -0.49 12.40
N GLN A 103 -9.29 -0.28 13.43
CA GLN A 103 -9.77 1.06 13.81
C GLN A 103 -8.61 1.95 14.26
N VAL A 104 -7.66 1.42 15.04
CA VAL A 104 -6.45 2.17 15.44
C VAL A 104 -5.62 2.57 14.23
N LEU A 105 -5.33 1.63 13.31
CA LEU A 105 -4.56 1.90 12.10
C LEU A 105 -5.25 2.90 11.18
N ALA A 106 -6.57 2.79 11.03
CA ALA A 106 -7.35 3.75 10.24
C ALA A 106 -7.40 5.14 10.90
N GLY A 107 -7.55 5.21 12.22
CA GLY A 107 -7.49 6.47 12.96
C GLY A 107 -6.13 7.15 12.82
N LEU A 108 -5.04 6.38 12.86
CA LEU A 108 -3.69 6.89 12.60
C LEU A 108 -3.56 7.40 11.16
N LEU A 109 -4.00 6.62 10.17
CA LEU A 109 -3.97 7.01 8.76
C LEU A 109 -4.73 8.32 8.52
N VAL A 110 -5.98 8.41 8.99
CA VAL A 110 -6.83 9.60 8.80
C VAL A 110 -6.23 10.83 9.51
N SER A 111 -5.67 10.65 10.71
CA SER A 111 -5.01 11.74 11.45
C SER A 111 -3.79 12.31 10.71
N LEU A 112 -2.92 11.42 10.20
CA LEU A 112 -1.74 11.81 9.45
C LEU A 112 -2.11 12.44 8.09
N GLN A 113 -3.08 11.87 7.39
CA GLN A 113 -3.58 12.40 6.12
C GLN A 113 -4.19 13.79 6.31
N ALA A 114 -5.01 14.01 7.33
CA ALA A 114 -5.61 15.31 7.60
C ALA A 114 -4.56 16.40 7.83
N ARG A 115 -3.46 16.09 8.55
CA ARG A 115 -2.31 16.99 8.66
C ARG A 115 -1.64 17.24 7.32
N ALA A 116 -1.38 16.20 6.54
CA ALA A 116 -0.77 16.34 5.21
C ALA A 116 -1.60 17.22 4.27
N PHE A 117 -2.92 17.06 4.26
CA PHE A 117 -3.83 17.85 3.43
C PHE A 117 -3.88 19.31 3.87
N ALA A 118 -3.93 19.59 5.18
CA ALA A 118 -3.84 20.96 5.68
C ALA A 118 -2.54 21.65 5.24
N TYR A 119 -1.40 20.94 5.30
CA TYR A 119 -0.14 21.48 4.80
C TYR A 119 -0.14 21.69 3.27
N LEU A 120 -0.76 20.79 2.49
CA LEU A 120 -0.90 20.97 1.04
C LEU A 120 -1.71 22.23 0.70
N GLU A 121 -2.82 22.47 1.39
CA GLU A 121 -3.61 23.70 1.23
C GLU A 121 -2.79 24.96 1.54
N GLU A 122 -1.96 24.92 2.60
CA GLU A 122 -1.04 26.01 2.94
C GLU A 122 0.03 26.23 1.85
N LEU A 123 0.65 25.16 1.35
CA LEU A 123 1.67 25.22 0.30
C LEU A 123 1.10 25.79 -1.02
N GLU A 124 -0.14 25.42 -1.38
CA GLU A 124 -0.84 25.93 -2.57
C GLU A 124 -1.20 27.42 -2.45
N ALA A 125 -1.45 27.92 -1.24
CA ALA A 125 -1.71 29.34 -1.00
C ALA A 125 -0.48 30.23 -1.25
N GLY A 126 0.74 29.68 -1.13
CA GLY A 126 1.99 30.29 -1.60
C GLY A 126 2.66 31.33 -0.68
N ASP A 127 2.09 31.67 0.47
CA ASP A 127 2.66 32.59 1.46
C ASP A 127 3.04 31.87 2.76
N VAL A 128 3.89 30.84 2.64
CA VAL A 128 4.32 29.98 3.75
C VAL A 128 5.68 30.47 4.28
N SER A 129 5.76 30.71 5.59
CA SER A 129 7.02 31.14 6.22
C SER A 129 8.05 30.02 6.25
N GLU A 130 9.35 30.37 6.30
CA GLU A 130 10.42 29.37 6.43
C GLU A 130 10.26 28.51 7.68
N GLU A 131 9.86 29.09 8.82
CA GLU A 131 9.59 28.33 10.05
C GLU A 131 8.52 27.25 9.82
N ARG A 132 7.49 27.59 9.04
CA ARG A 132 6.40 26.68 8.72
C ARG A 132 6.84 25.58 7.76
N LEU A 133 7.67 25.90 6.75
CA LEU A 133 8.27 24.89 5.87
C LEU A 133 9.15 23.89 6.65
N HIS A 134 9.93 24.36 7.62
CA HIS A 134 10.74 23.47 8.47
C HIS A 134 9.89 22.57 9.37
N GLU A 135 8.76 23.06 9.89
CA GLU A 135 7.82 22.25 10.64
C GLU A 135 7.17 21.16 9.76
N MET A 136 6.79 21.50 8.53
CA MET A 136 6.31 20.53 7.55
C MET A 136 7.38 19.48 7.21
N LEU A 137 8.65 19.88 7.08
CA LEU A 137 9.77 18.95 6.87
C LEU A 137 9.92 18.00 8.06
N GLN A 138 9.85 18.52 9.29
CA GLN A 138 9.88 17.69 10.50
C GLN A 138 8.73 16.68 10.52
N PHE A 139 7.52 17.06 10.08
CA PHE A 139 6.41 16.13 9.94
C PHE A 139 6.73 14.98 8.96
N VAL A 140 7.27 15.30 7.78
CA VAL A 140 7.66 14.29 6.78
C VAL A 140 8.72 13.34 7.33
N GLU A 141 9.71 13.85 8.06
CA GLU A 141 10.79 13.04 8.60
C GLU A 141 10.41 12.22 9.83
N LYS A 142 9.67 12.80 10.77
CA LYS A 142 9.43 12.22 12.10
C LYS A 142 8.13 11.45 12.18
N ASP A 143 7.06 11.95 11.58
CA ASP A 143 5.74 11.31 11.62
C ASP A 143 5.55 10.36 10.43
N LEU A 144 6.00 10.75 9.23
CA LEU A 144 5.90 9.91 8.03
C LEU A 144 7.13 9.02 7.81
N HIS A 145 8.18 9.21 8.61
CA HIS A 145 9.43 8.45 8.53
C HIS A 145 10.06 8.42 7.13
N CYS A 146 10.06 9.58 6.46
CA CYS A 146 10.69 9.79 5.16
C CYS A 146 11.77 10.86 5.28
N HIS A 147 13.03 10.43 5.29
CA HIS A 147 14.20 11.28 5.45
C HIS A 147 14.90 11.54 4.12
N SER A 148 15.56 12.69 3.96
CA SER A 148 16.47 12.94 2.85
C SER A 148 17.52 13.98 3.25
N ASP A 149 18.79 13.59 3.26
CA ASP A 149 19.89 14.52 3.58
C ASP A 149 19.92 15.73 2.63
N ALA A 150 19.49 15.53 1.37
CA ALA A 150 19.38 16.62 0.40
C ALA A 150 18.30 17.65 0.79
N ALA A 151 17.24 17.22 1.49
CA ALA A 151 16.15 18.09 1.90
C ALA A 151 16.58 19.08 3.01
N GLU A 152 17.56 18.73 3.85
CA GLU A 152 18.09 19.60 4.90
C GLU A 152 18.75 20.88 4.35
N ALA A 153 19.20 20.84 3.09
CA ALA A 153 19.84 21.97 2.43
C ALA A 153 18.88 22.79 1.55
N LEU A 154 17.62 22.39 1.43
CA LEU A 154 16.64 23.09 0.60
C LEU A 154 16.05 24.29 1.35
N GLU A 155 15.84 25.39 0.63
CA GLU A 155 15.25 26.61 1.18
C GLU A 155 14.21 27.19 0.20
N GLY A 156 13.32 28.04 0.72
CA GLY A 156 12.33 28.77 -0.08
C GLY A 156 11.51 27.88 -1.03
N LEU A 157 11.54 28.20 -2.33
CA LEU A 157 10.74 27.52 -3.35
C LEU A 157 11.15 26.05 -3.57
N GLU A 158 12.42 25.71 -3.39
CA GLU A 158 12.89 24.33 -3.58
C GLU A 158 12.37 23.41 -2.46
N LEU A 159 12.40 23.91 -1.22
CA LEU A 159 11.82 23.18 -0.09
C LEU A 159 10.29 23.07 -0.22
N LEU A 160 9.63 24.12 -0.67
CA LEU A 160 8.19 24.11 -0.95
C LEU A 160 7.82 23.02 -1.96
N ASP A 161 8.51 22.97 -3.11
CA ASP A 161 8.25 21.97 -4.16
C ASP A 161 8.53 20.54 -3.65
N TYR A 162 9.62 20.36 -2.91
CA TYR A 162 9.94 19.10 -2.25
C TYR A 162 8.81 18.63 -1.32
N LEU A 163 8.35 19.51 -0.42
CA LEU A 163 7.29 19.20 0.54
C LEU A 163 5.97 18.87 -0.16
N TYR A 164 5.58 19.67 -1.16
CA TYR A 164 4.39 19.41 -1.94
C TYR A 164 4.46 18.03 -2.61
N CYS A 165 5.58 17.71 -3.27
CA CYS A 165 5.79 16.41 -3.90
C CYS A 165 5.77 15.24 -2.91
N ARG A 166 6.20 15.43 -1.66
CA ARG A 166 6.20 14.39 -0.62
C ARG A 166 4.81 14.18 -0.01
N LEU A 167 4.11 15.27 0.30
CA LEU A 167 2.82 15.24 0.95
C LEU A 167 1.69 14.85 -0.02
N ASN A 168 1.81 15.20 -1.30
CA ASN A 168 0.84 14.87 -2.35
C ASN A 168 1.06 13.46 -2.91
N ARG A 169 1.10 12.46 -2.02
CA ARG A 169 1.29 11.05 -2.35
C ARG A 169 0.28 10.20 -1.57
N PRO A 170 -0.13 9.04 -2.11
CA PRO A 170 -0.90 8.07 -1.35
C PRO A 170 -0.18 7.68 -0.06
N MET A 171 -0.90 7.67 1.06
CA MET A 171 -0.38 7.28 2.36
C MET A 171 -0.78 5.84 2.70
N ARG A 172 0.13 5.10 3.33
CA ARG A 172 -0.13 3.74 3.82
C ARG A 172 0.36 3.59 5.25
N VAL A 173 -0.49 3.04 6.11
CA VAL A 173 -0.16 2.62 7.46
C VAL A 173 -0.28 1.10 7.56
N CYS A 174 0.70 0.45 8.18
CA CYS A 174 0.74 -1.00 8.33
C CYS A 174 0.97 -1.39 9.79
N GLY A 175 0.28 -2.44 10.24
CA GLY A 175 0.59 -3.11 11.50
C GLY A 175 1.52 -4.30 11.26
N MET A 176 2.60 -4.41 12.04
CA MET A 176 3.51 -5.55 12.01
C MET A 176 3.38 -6.37 13.29
N VAL A 177 3.35 -7.68 13.15
CA VAL A 177 3.51 -8.59 14.31
C VAL A 177 4.98 -8.76 14.62
N ARG A 178 5.30 -9.01 15.90
CA ARG A 178 6.68 -9.27 16.30
C ARG A 178 7.20 -10.49 15.55
N ASN A 179 8.33 -10.34 14.86
CA ASN A 179 8.98 -11.46 14.21
C ASN A 179 9.46 -12.45 15.29
N VAL A 180 9.05 -13.72 15.17
CA VAL A 180 9.43 -14.82 16.07
C VAL A 180 10.38 -15.82 15.41
N GLY A 181 11.05 -15.42 14.33
CA GLY A 181 11.96 -16.24 13.54
C GLY A 181 11.32 -16.87 12.29
N GLU A 182 10.09 -16.49 11.97
CA GLU A 182 9.38 -16.99 10.80
C GLU A 182 9.80 -16.21 9.53
N PRO A 183 9.88 -16.88 8.37
CA PRO A 183 10.15 -16.22 7.10
C PRO A 183 8.98 -15.29 6.71
N GLY A 184 9.28 -14.13 6.15
CA GLY A 184 8.30 -13.17 5.66
C GLY A 184 8.83 -11.75 5.57
N GLY A 185 7.95 -10.84 5.14
CA GLY A 185 8.26 -9.41 5.07
C GLY A 185 8.44 -8.79 6.46
N GLY A 186 9.49 -8.00 6.63
CA GLY A 186 9.80 -7.25 7.85
C GLY A 186 9.83 -5.74 7.62
N PRO A 187 9.75 -4.92 8.69
CA PRO A 187 9.92 -3.48 8.56
C PRO A 187 11.41 -3.13 8.43
N PHE A 188 11.76 -2.34 7.42
CA PHE A 188 13.12 -1.86 7.16
C PHE A 188 13.12 -0.38 6.80
N LEU A 189 14.24 0.31 7.06
CA LEU A 189 14.57 1.56 6.41
C LEU A 189 15.24 1.22 5.07
N ALA A 190 14.67 1.70 3.97
CA ALA A 190 15.19 1.45 2.63
C ALA A 190 15.68 2.75 2.00
N TYR A 191 16.82 2.67 1.30
CA TYR A 191 17.33 3.74 0.46
C TYR A 191 16.61 3.71 -0.89
N ASN A 192 15.94 4.82 -1.21
CA ASN A 192 15.19 4.98 -2.44
C ASN A 192 16.09 5.52 -3.56
N PRO A 193 15.74 5.29 -4.85
CA PRO A 193 16.50 5.81 -5.99
C PRO A 193 16.65 7.33 -6.02
N ASP A 194 15.73 8.06 -5.38
CA ASP A 194 15.77 9.52 -5.28
C ASP A 194 16.64 10.04 -4.11
N GLY A 195 17.38 9.14 -3.45
CA GLY A 195 18.27 9.47 -2.32
C GLY A 195 17.55 9.62 -0.98
N SER A 196 16.23 9.46 -0.93
CA SER A 196 15.50 9.44 0.35
C SER A 196 15.61 8.10 1.07
N VAL A 197 15.42 8.11 2.39
CA VAL A 197 15.30 6.91 3.23
C VAL A 197 13.88 6.85 3.77
N SER A 198 13.21 5.72 3.62
CA SER A 198 11.81 5.57 4.08
C SER A 198 11.51 4.19 4.67
N LEU A 199 10.50 4.11 5.52
CA LEU A 199 10.01 2.83 6.03
C LEU A 199 9.37 1.99 4.91
N GLN A 200 9.82 0.76 4.77
CA GLN A 200 9.28 -0.23 3.84
C GLN A 200 9.02 -1.57 4.55
N ILE A 201 8.11 -2.36 3.97
CA ILE A 201 7.93 -3.76 4.34
C ILE A 201 8.52 -4.58 3.20
N LEU A 202 9.62 -5.26 3.49
CA LEU A 202 10.42 -5.97 2.49
C LEU A 202 10.70 -7.39 2.97
N GLU A 203 10.71 -8.33 2.02
CA GLU A 203 11.28 -9.65 2.23
C GLU A 203 12.79 -9.61 2.01
N SER A 204 13.56 -10.50 2.67
CA SER A 204 15.01 -10.54 2.52
C SER A 204 15.49 -10.76 1.08
N SER A 205 14.66 -11.38 0.23
CA SER A 205 14.93 -11.56 -1.21
C SER A 205 14.88 -10.27 -2.03
N GLN A 206 14.26 -9.21 -1.48
CA GLN A 206 14.08 -7.91 -2.14
C GLN A 206 15.15 -6.89 -1.73
N ILE A 207 16.03 -7.26 -0.79
CA ILE A 207 17.05 -6.37 -0.25
C ILE A 207 18.37 -6.69 -0.93
N ASP A 208 18.96 -5.70 -1.59
CA ASP A 208 20.36 -5.79 -1.98
C ASP A 208 21.21 -5.69 -0.70
N MET A 209 21.90 -6.78 -0.37
CA MET A 209 22.70 -6.89 0.85
C MET A 209 24.17 -6.51 0.61
N ASN A 210 24.51 -6.09 -0.61
CA ASN A 210 25.88 -5.71 -1.01
C ASN A 210 26.20 -4.24 -0.71
#